data_AF-A0A3D5ZDU2-F1
#
_entry.id   AF-A0A3D5ZDU2-F1
#
_cell.length_a   1.000
_cell.length_b   1.000
_cell.length_c   1.000
_cell.angle_alpha   90.00
_cell.angle_beta   90.00
_cell.angle_gamma   90.00
#
_symmetry.space_group_name_H-M   'P 1'
#
loop_
_entity.id
_entity.type
_entity.pdbx_description
1 polymer ?
#
loop_
_entity_poly.entity_id
_entity_poly.type
_entity_poly.pdbx_seq_one_letter_code
_entity_poly.pdbx_strand_id
1 'polypeptide(L)'
;MFSLQPFKDYLDLHQREKRGLIALIVLIALAFLVMSLVPYLFESSFPNQKELDRRMADLVQRSDSLALQKEAEFHQKKAANSKYKKSKNSSSSKANREQPPIRYFEFNPNTSSEDEWKKLGLNKGQIKTIKNYLAKGGEFYKPEDLAKIYSIPREQYESLRPYIQIPKV
;
A
#
# COMPACT_ATOMS: atom_id res chain seq x y z
N MET A 1 -2.73 43.03 56.67
CA MET A 1 -4.10 43.36 56.22
C MET A 1 -4.01 43.61 54.72
N PHE A 2 -4.21 42.58 53.88
CA PHE A 2 -4.06 42.68 52.43
C PHE A 2 -5.23 43.48 51.86
N SER A 3 -4.96 44.70 51.40
CA SER A 3 -5.97 45.57 50.79
C SER A 3 -6.28 45.07 49.38
N LEU A 4 -7.48 44.53 49.20
CA LEU A 4 -8.08 44.15 47.91
C LEU A 4 -8.51 45.38 47.07
N GLN A 5 -7.77 46.49 47.15
CA GLN A 5 -8.09 47.71 46.41
C GLN A 5 -7.71 47.73 44.91
N PRO A 6 -6.71 46.98 44.38
CA PRO A 6 -6.34 47.14 42.98
C PRO A 6 -7.34 46.54 42.00
N PHE A 7 -8.33 45.75 42.44
CA PHE A 7 -9.28 45.08 41.54
C PHE A 7 -10.41 45.97 41.03
N LYS A 8 -10.74 47.05 41.74
CA LYS A 8 -11.85 47.93 41.36
C LYS A 8 -11.53 48.77 40.11
N ASP A 9 -10.29 49.20 39.96
CA ASP A 9 -9.86 50.04 38.84
C ASP A 9 -9.73 49.26 37.53
N TYR A 10 -9.48 47.94 37.59
CA TYR A 10 -9.47 47.05 36.41
C TYR A 10 -10.87 46.77 35.83
N LEU A 11 -11.94 47.08 36.58
CA LEU A 11 -13.32 46.83 36.16
C LEU A 11 -14.07 48.10 35.75
N ASP A 12 -13.39 49.24 35.64
CA ASP A 12 -13.98 50.50 35.19
C ASP A 12 -14.09 50.55 33.66
N LEU A 13 -14.89 49.63 33.12
CA LEU A 13 -15.14 49.45 31.71
C LEU A 13 -15.90 50.64 31.12
N HIS A 14 -15.47 51.11 29.96
CA HIS A 14 -16.12 52.22 29.24
C HIS A 14 -17.57 51.82 28.86
N GLN A 15 -18.48 52.79 28.70
CA GLN A 15 -19.91 52.52 28.49
C GLN A 15 -20.22 51.61 27.29
N ARG A 16 -19.32 51.58 26.30
CA ARG A 16 -19.40 50.69 25.11
C ARG A 16 -18.98 49.25 25.43
N GLU A 17 -18.01 49.05 26.32
CA GLU A 17 -17.50 47.75 26.73
C GLU A 17 -18.50 47.01 27.64
N LYS A 18 -19.20 47.75 28.52
CA LYS A 18 -20.29 47.19 29.35
C LYS A 18 -21.40 46.57 28.52
N ARG A 19 -21.77 47.21 27.40
CA ARG A 19 -22.78 46.66 26.46
C ARG A 19 -22.28 45.39 25.78
N GLY A 20 -21.00 45.34 25.40
CA GLY A 20 -20.38 44.14 24.84
C GLY A 20 -20.33 42.97 25.83
N LEU A 21 -19.97 43.24 27.08
CA LEU A 21 -19.93 42.23 28.14
C LEU A 21 -21.33 41.68 28.46
N ILE A 22 -22.34 42.55 28.52
CA ILE A 22 -23.74 42.12 28.70
C ILE A 22 -24.17 41.24 27.51
N ALA A 23 -23.86 41.64 26.27
CA ALA A 23 -24.19 40.83 25.10
C ALA A 23 -23.52 39.44 25.13
N LEU A 24 -22.27 39.36 25.58
CA LEU A 24 -21.56 38.10 25.73
C LEU A 24 -22.20 37.19 26.79
N ILE A 25 -22.55 37.74 27.96
CA ILE A 25 -23.22 36.99 29.03
C ILE A 25 -24.58 36.46 28.56
N VAL A 26 -25.35 37.28 27.84
CA VAL A 26 -26.63 36.87 27.26
C VAL A 26 -26.44 35.74 26.24
N LEU A 27 -25.42 35.80 25.38
CA LEU A 27 -25.13 34.76 24.41
C LEU A 27 -24.78 33.43 25.09
N ILE A 28 -23.94 33.47 26.13
CA ILE A 28 -23.58 32.30 26.92
C ILE A 28 -24.82 31.72 27.61
N ALA A 29 -25.62 32.56 28.26
CA ALA A 29 -26.88 32.13 28.90
C ALA A 29 -27.85 31.50 27.89
N LEU A 30 -27.94 32.05 26.68
CA LEU A 30 -28.76 31.50 25.60
C LEU A 30 -28.24 30.14 25.13
N ALA A 31 -26.93 29.97 25.00
CA ALA A 31 -26.34 28.67 24.66
C ALA A 31 -26.62 27.60 25.73
N PHE A 32 -26.50 27.95 27.02
CA PHE A 32 -26.88 27.06 28.12
C PHE A 32 -28.38 26.75 28.13
N LEU A 33 -29.23 27.74 27.85
CA LEU A 33 -30.67 27.56 27.76
C LEU A 33 -31.03 26.61 26.62
N VAL A 34 -30.40 26.77 25.44
CA VAL A 34 -30.58 25.86 24.31
C VAL A 34 -30.12 24.45 24.68
N MET A 35 -28.92 24.28 25.25
CA MET A 35 -28.43 22.97 25.68
C MET A 35 -29.36 22.32 26.72
N SER A 36 -29.97 23.12 27.59
CA SER A 36 -30.96 22.65 28.58
C SER A 36 -32.32 22.33 27.96
N LEU A 37 -32.72 22.99 26.86
CA LEU A 37 -34.00 22.74 26.16
C LEU A 37 -33.89 21.61 25.12
N VAL A 38 -32.70 21.35 24.57
CA VAL A 38 -32.45 20.26 23.60
C VAL A 38 -32.99 18.90 24.07
N PRO A 39 -32.77 18.41 25.31
CA PRO A 39 -33.31 17.12 25.72
C PRO A 39 -34.85 17.08 25.77
N TYR A 40 -35.50 18.21 25.97
CA TYR A 40 -36.98 18.32 25.97
C TYR A 40 -37.56 18.47 24.55
N LEU A 41 -36.80 19.06 23.62
CA LEU A 41 -37.19 19.17 22.21
C LEU A 41 -36.88 17.89 21.42
N PHE A 42 -35.88 17.12 21.85
CA PHE A 42 -35.41 15.89 21.21
C PHE A 42 -35.60 14.68 22.14
N GLU A 43 -36.83 14.42 22.56
CA GLU A 43 -37.16 13.33 23.48
C GLU A 43 -37.20 11.93 22.82
N SER A 44 -36.65 11.73 21.61
CA SER A 44 -37.06 10.56 20.80
C SER A 44 -36.01 9.83 19.96
N SER A 45 -34.70 9.98 20.15
CA SER A 45 -33.76 9.17 19.34
C SER A 45 -32.45 8.75 19.99
N PHE A 46 -32.33 8.76 21.32
CA PHE A 46 -31.28 7.96 21.96
C PHE A 46 -31.80 6.52 22.08
N PRO A 47 -31.27 5.56 21.32
CA PRO A 47 -31.65 4.16 21.45
C PRO A 47 -31.35 3.73 22.89
N ASN A 48 -32.28 3.02 23.51
CA ASN A 48 -32.11 2.47 24.85
C ASN A 48 -30.76 1.73 24.93
N GLN A 49 -29.93 2.02 25.95
CA GLN A 49 -28.58 1.45 26.08
C GLN A 49 -28.58 -0.09 25.96
N LYS A 50 -29.65 -0.73 26.45
CA LYS A 50 -29.87 -2.18 26.34
C LYS A 50 -30.07 -2.68 24.90
N GLU A 51 -30.62 -1.86 24.03
CA GLU A 51 -30.80 -2.17 22.60
C GLU A 51 -29.47 -1.99 21.84
N LEU A 52 -28.65 -1.03 22.22
CA LEU A 52 -27.28 -0.87 21.70
C LEU A 52 -26.41 -2.08 22.06
N ASP A 53 -26.46 -2.54 23.31
CA ASP A 53 -25.70 -3.70 23.76
C ASP A 53 -26.13 -5.00 23.04
N ARG A 54 -27.44 -5.19 22.83
CA ARG A 54 -27.97 -6.34 22.06
C ARG A 54 -27.49 -6.33 20.60
N ARG A 55 -27.49 -5.16 19.96
CA ARG A 55 -26.97 -4.99 18.60
C ARG A 55 -25.48 -5.25 18.52
N MET A 56 -24.70 -4.78 19.50
CA MET A 56 -23.26 -5.05 19.56
C MET A 56 -22.98 -6.55 19.73
N ALA A 57 -23.73 -7.25 20.58
CA ALA A 57 -23.59 -8.69 20.77
C ALA A 57 -23.87 -9.49 19.47
N ASP A 58 -24.93 -9.13 18.74
CA ASP A 58 -25.27 -9.77 17.45
C ASP A 58 -24.20 -9.51 16.38
N LEU A 59 -23.64 -8.28 16.33
CA LEU A 59 -22.55 -7.94 15.42
C LEU A 59 -21.26 -8.71 15.71
N VAL A 60 -20.91 -8.88 16.99
CA VAL A 60 -19.75 -9.67 17.41
C VAL A 60 -19.92 -11.13 16.99
N GLN A 61 -21.07 -11.72 17.29
CA GLN A 61 -21.39 -13.10 16.91
C GLN A 61 -21.35 -13.32 15.39
N ARG A 62 -21.84 -12.35 14.61
CA ARG A 62 -21.78 -12.39 13.15
C ARG A 62 -20.34 -12.23 12.62
N SER A 63 -19.52 -11.43 13.30
CA SER A 63 -18.10 -11.27 12.91
C SER A 63 -17.29 -12.55 13.16
N ASP A 64 -17.53 -13.24 14.27
CA ASP A 64 -16.85 -14.50 14.61
C ASP A 64 -17.21 -15.62 13.62
N SER A 65 -18.49 -15.79 13.32
CA SER A 65 -18.94 -16.78 12.33
C SER A 65 -18.38 -16.53 10.93
N LEU A 66 -18.23 -15.27 10.51
CA LEU A 66 -17.57 -14.90 9.25
C LEU A 66 -16.06 -15.17 9.26
N ALA A 67 -15.38 -14.98 10.39
CA ALA A 67 -13.97 -15.32 10.54
C ALA A 67 -13.76 -16.83 10.38
N LEU A 68 -14.57 -17.66 11.04
CA LEU A 68 -14.54 -19.11 10.90
C LEU A 68 -14.82 -19.56 9.46
N GLN A 69 -15.79 -18.93 8.78
CA GLN A 69 -16.11 -19.24 7.39
C GLN A 69 -14.95 -18.88 6.44
N LYS A 70 -14.31 -17.72 6.63
CA LYS A 70 -13.15 -17.30 5.82
C LYS A 70 -11.93 -18.17 6.05
N GLU A 71 -11.69 -18.61 7.28
CA GLU A 71 -10.63 -19.57 7.59
C GLU A 71 -10.89 -20.90 6.90
N ALA A 72 -12.11 -21.45 7.01
CA ALA A 72 -12.49 -22.68 6.32
C ALA A 72 -12.33 -22.57 4.79
N GLU A 73 -12.74 -21.44 4.19
CA GLU A 73 -12.59 -21.17 2.76
C GLU A 73 -11.12 -21.03 2.35
N PHE A 74 -10.28 -20.38 3.16
CA PHE A 74 -8.84 -20.27 2.93
C PHE A 74 -8.16 -21.65 2.98
N HIS A 75 -8.49 -22.48 3.97
CA HIS A 75 -7.97 -23.83 4.09
C HIS A 75 -8.42 -24.73 2.92
N GLN A 76 -9.66 -24.61 2.46
CA GLN A 76 -10.17 -25.32 1.29
C GLN A 76 -9.46 -24.89 -0.01
N LYS A 77 -9.28 -23.59 -0.24
CA LYS A 77 -8.54 -23.06 -1.42
C LYS A 77 -7.08 -23.47 -1.40
N LYS A 78 -6.44 -23.51 -0.22
CA LYS A 78 -5.06 -23.98 -0.06
C LYS A 78 -4.92 -25.48 -0.36
N ALA A 79 -5.87 -26.30 0.08
CA ALA A 79 -5.90 -27.73 -0.22
C ALA A 79 -6.14 -28.01 -1.72
N ALA A 80 -7.06 -27.27 -2.36
CA ALA A 80 -7.33 -27.37 -3.80
C ALA A 80 -6.12 -26.93 -4.64
N ASN A 81 -5.46 -25.81 -4.28
CA ASN A 81 -4.25 -25.35 -4.95
C ASN A 81 -3.04 -26.26 -4.70
N SER A 82 -2.93 -26.91 -3.53
CA SER A 82 -1.91 -27.93 -3.27
C SER A 82 -2.05 -29.13 -4.22
N LYS A 83 -3.28 -29.58 -4.46
CA LYS A 83 -3.57 -30.67 -5.41
C LYS A 83 -3.25 -30.26 -6.87
N TYR A 84 -3.59 -29.03 -7.24
CA TYR A 84 -3.26 -28.46 -8.56
C TYR A 84 -1.74 -28.26 -8.76
N LYS A 85 -1.02 -27.83 -7.72
CA LYS A 85 0.45 -27.64 -7.76
C LYS A 85 1.20 -28.97 -7.74
N LYS A 86 0.68 -30.01 -7.07
CA LYS A 86 1.24 -31.37 -7.08
C LYS A 86 1.04 -32.07 -8.44
N SER A 87 -0.07 -31.85 -9.13
CA SER A 87 -0.31 -32.32 -10.51
C SER A 87 0.57 -31.60 -11.55
N LYS A 88 0.80 -30.29 -11.37
CA LYS A 88 1.67 -29.51 -12.28
C LYS A 88 3.16 -29.77 -12.06
N ASN A 89 3.58 -30.12 -10.84
CA ASN A 89 4.95 -30.52 -10.53
C ASN A 89 5.24 -32.02 -10.77
N SER A 90 4.22 -32.89 -10.84
CA SER A 90 4.39 -34.29 -11.29
C SER A 90 4.45 -34.44 -12.82
N SER A 91 4.32 -33.34 -13.55
CA SER A 91 4.44 -33.29 -15.02
C SER A 91 5.61 -32.43 -15.50
N SER A 92 6.46 -31.92 -14.59
CA SER A 92 7.67 -31.16 -14.93
C SER A 92 8.97 -31.83 -14.48
N SER A 93 8.91 -33.05 -13.97
CA SER A 93 10.06 -33.91 -13.67
C SER A 93 10.23 -34.99 -14.75
N LYS A 94 10.28 -34.56 -16.02
CA LYS A 94 10.88 -35.26 -17.19
C LYS A 94 10.62 -34.47 -18.46
N ALA A 95 11.05 -33.22 -18.47
CA ALA A 95 11.62 -32.69 -19.69
C ALA A 95 12.99 -32.20 -19.25
N ASN A 96 13.99 -33.07 -19.43
CA ASN A 96 15.33 -32.65 -19.74
C ASN A 96 15.21 -31.78 -21.01
N ARG A 97 14.70 -30.54 -20.85
CA ARG A 97 14.91 -29.51 -21.85
C ARG A 97 16.39 -29.30 -21.71
N GLU A 98 17.11 -29.90 -22.64
CA GLU A 98 18.46 -29.55 -23.03
C GLU A 98 18.48 -28.03 -23.16
N GLN A 99 18.66 -27.35 -22.03
CA GLN A 99 19.13 -25.97 -22.03
C GLN A 99 20.45 -26.12 -22.78
N PRO A 100 20.58 -25.55 -23.98
CA PRO A 100 21.82 -25.66 -24.71
C PRO A 100 22.93 -25.22 -23.77
N PRO A 101 24.08 -25.90 -23.76
CA PRO A 101 25.17 -25.57 -22.86
C PRO A 101 25.44 -24.07 -22.95
N ILE A 102 25.51 -23.40 -21.79
CA ILE A 102 25.76 -21.96 -21.74
C ILE A 102 27.10 -21.72 -22.42
N ARG A 103 27.08 -20.90 -23.48
CA ARG A 103 28.27 -20.50 -24.20
C ARG A 103 28.41 -19.01 -24.06
N TYR A 104 29.50 -18.61 -23.42
CA TYR A 104 29.90 -17.21 -23.39
C TYR A 104 30.64 -16.88 -24.67
N PHE A 105 30.15 -15.87 -25.38
CA PHE A 105 30.76 -15.32 -26.58
C PHE A 105 30.58 -13.82 -26.54
N GLU A 106 31.45 -13.10 -27.23
CA GLU A 106 31.34 -11.65 -27.34
C GLU A 106 30.04 -11.27 -28.03
N PHE A 107 29.25 -10.40 -27.41
CA PHE A 107 27.95 -10.01 -27.93
C PHE A 107 27.69 -8.53 -27.72
N ASN A 108 26.86 -7.95 -28.59
CA ASN A 108 26.44 -6.57 -28.50
C ASN A 108 24.97 -6.51 -28.06
N PRO A 109 24.66 -5.99 -26.85
CA PRO A 109 23.31 -5.98 -26.32
C PRO A 109 22.31 -5.17 -27.16
N ASN A 110 22.77 -4.26 -28.03
CA ASN A 110 21.91 -3.48 -28.93
C ASN A 110 21.47 -4.26 -30.18
N THR A 111 22.20 -5.31 -30.57
CA THR A 111 21.97 -6.05 -31.83
C THR A 111 21.77 -7.56 -31.63
N SER A 112 22.02 -8.08 -30.42
CA SER A 112 21.89 -9.50 -30.13
C SER A 112 20.47 -10.03 -30.34
N SER A 113 20.41 -11.13 -31.08
CA SER A 113 19.21 -11.91 -31.35
C SER A 113 18.72 -12.67 -30.12
N GLU A 114 17.46 -13.10 -30.14
CA GLU A 114 16.90 -13.89 -29.03
C GLU A 114 17.62 -15.22 -28.81
N ASP A 115 18.13 -15.84 -29.87
CA ASP A 115 18.83 -17.11 -29.74
C ASP A 115 20.25 -16.93 -29.19
N GLU A 116 20.90 -15.80 -29.46
CA GLU A 116 22.14 -15.40 -28.81
C GLU A 116 21.94 -15.18 -27.31
N TRP A 117 20.89 -14.46 -26.92
CA TRP A 117 20.55 -14.28 -25.51
C TRP A 117 20.22 -15.60 -24.81
N LYS A 118 19.57 -16.55 -25.49
CA LYS A 118 19.33 -17.90 -24.94
C LYS A 118 20.64 -18.65 -24.70
N LYS A 119 21.60 -18.58 -25.64
CA LYS A 119 22.93 -19.22 -25.50
C LYS A 119 23.74 -18.66 -24.34
N LEU A 120 23.52 -17.39 -24.01
CA LEU A 120 24.07 -16.69 -22.85
C LEU A 120 23.35 -17.03 -21.52
N GLY A 121 22.32 -17.90 -21.56
CA GLY A 121 21.62 -18.38 -20.38
C GLY A 121 20.46 -17.48 -19.91
N LEU A 122 20.03 -16.51 -20.72
CA LEU A 122 18.85 -15.70 -20.38
C LEU A 122 17.57 -16.46 -20.67
N ASN A 123 16.61 -16.36 -19.75
CA ASN A 123 15.29 -16.94 -19.94
C ASN A 123 14.41 -16.06 -20.85
N LYS A 124 13.34 -16.64 -21.40
CA LYS A 124 12.41 -15.93 -22.31
C LYS A 124 11.85 -14.62 -21.73
N GLY A 125 11.62 -14.56 -20.43
CA GLY A 125 11.12 -13.35 -19.75
C GLY A 125 12.16 -12.23 -19.77
N GLN A 126 13.41 -12.55 -19.44
CA GLN A 126 14.53 -11.60 -19.47
C GLN A 126 14.77 -11.06 -20.89
N ILE A 127 14.77 -11.95 -21.88
CA ILE A 127 14.97 -11.57 -23.29
C ILE A 127 13.85 -10.63 -23.77
N LYS A 128 12.60 -10.91 -23.37
CA LYS A 128 11.46 -10.06 -23.69
C LYS A 128 11.62 -8.66 -23.09
N THR A 129 12.08 -8.54 -21.85
CA THR A 129 12.33 -7.24 -21.21
C THR A 129 13.39 -6.45 -21.95
N ILE A 130 14.51 -7.08 -22.32
CA ILE A 130 15.60 -6.44 -23.08
C ILE A 130 15.09 -5.96 -24.44
N LYS A 131 14.39 -6.82 -25.19
CA LYS A 131 13.80 -6.45 -26.48
C LYS A 131 12.82 -5.29 -26.37
N ASN A 132 11.98 -5.27 -25.34
CA ASN A 132 11.04 -4.18 -25.10
C ASN A 132 11.75 -2.87 -24.75
N TYR A 133 12.89 -2.92 -24.07
CA TYR A 133 13.72 -1.76 -23.78
C TYR A 133 14.29 -1.16 -25.08
N LEU A 134 14.89 -2.00 -25.94
CA LEU A 134 15.40 -1.59 -27.25
C LEU A 134 14.30 -1.05 -28.17
N ALA A 135 13.14 -1.71 -28.21
CA ALA A 135 12.01 -1.30 -29.04
C ALA A 135 11.43 0.07 -28.65
N LYS A 136 11.64 0.52 -27.41
CA LYS A 136 11.25 1.85 -26.94
C LYS A 136 12.28 2.94 -27.24
N GLY A 137 13.35 2.61 -27.98
CA GLY A 137 14.47 3.52 -28.24
C GLY A 137 15.49 3.57 -27.10
N GLY A 138 15.45 2.62 -26.16
CA GLY A 138 16.52 2.44 -25.19
C GLY A 138 17.76 1.88 -25.89
N GLU A 139 18.94 2.37 -25.53
CA GLU A 139 20.21 1.93 -26.10
C GLU A 139 21.23 1.73 -24.97
N PHE A 140 22.00 0.65 -25.07
CA PHE A 140 23.09 0.34 -24.16
C PHE A 140 24.36 1.02 -24.67
N TYR A 141 24.88 1.99 -23.92
CA TYR A 141 26.10 2.72 -24.29
C TYR A 141 27.34 2.15 -23.60
N LYS A 142 27.15 1.55 -22.42
CA LYS A 142 28.21 0.93 -21.63
C LYS A 142 27.77 -0.43 -21.11
N PRO A 143 28.69 -1.37 -20.83
CA PRO A 143 28.35 -2.67 -20.25
C PRO A 143 27.47 -2.56 -19.01
N GLU A 144 27.71 -1.53 -18.18
CA GLU A 144 26.96 -1.25 -16.95
C GLU A 144 25.47 -0.96 -17.20
N ASP A 145 25.08 -0.54 -18.39
CA ASP A 145 23.68 -0.27 -18.71
C ASP A 145 22.83 -1.56 -18.71
N LEU A 146 23.43 -2.72 -19.01
CA LEU A 146 22.73 -4.00 -18.95
C LEU A 146 22.31 -4.35 -17.51
N ALA A 147 23.08 -3.92 -16.51
CA ALA A 147 22.75 -4.11 -15.10
C ALA A 147 21.51 -3.32 -14.64
N LYS A 148 21.08 -2.31 -15.41
CA LYS A 148 19.88 -1.51 -15.11
C LYS A 148 18.60 -2.25 -15.47
N ILE A 149 18.67 -3.35 -16.22
CA ILE A 149 17.51 -4.17 -16.57
C ILE A 149 17.08 -4.95 -15.33
N TYR A 150 15.94 -4.56 -14.73
CA TYR A 150 15.43 -5.13 -13.49
C TYR A 150 15.26 -6.66 -13.49
N SER A 151 15.07 -7.27 -14.66
CA SER A 151 14.89 -8.72 -14.78
C SER A 151 16.21 -9.51 -14.78
N ILE A 152 17.36 -8.84 -14.85
CA ILE A 152 18.68 -9.48 -14.83
C ILE A 152 19.24 -9.38 -13.41
N PRO A 153 19.41 -10.51 -12.69
CA PRO A 153 20.04 -10.49 -11.38
C PRO A 153 21.53 -10.14 -11.51
N ARG A 154 22.07 -9.52 -10.45
CA ARG A 154 23.44 -9.00 -10.44
C ARG A 154 24.49 -10.07 -10.77
N GLU A 155 24.35 -11.27 -10.23
CA GLU A 155 25.27 -12.40 -10.46
C GLU A 155 25.31 -12.82 -11.95
N GLN A 156 24.17 -12.80 -12.62
CA GLN A 156 24.07 -13.12 -14.04
C GLN A 156 24.68 -12.01 -14.89
N TYR A 157 24.48 -10.74 -14.52
CA TYR A 157 25.15 -9.63 -15.17
C TYR A 157 26.68 -9.72 -15.03
N GLU A 158 27.19 -10.02 -13.84
CA GLU A 158 28.63 -10.15 -13.60
C GLU A 158 29.28 -11.24 -14.46
N SER A 159 28.55 -12.33 -14.71
CA SER A 159 28.98 -13.40 -15.61
C SER A 159 29.00 -12.98 -17.09
N LEU A 160 28.11 -12.09 -17.50
CA LEU A 160 27.99 -11.60 -18.88
C LEU A 160 28.90 -10.41 -19.18
N ARG A 161 29.18 -9.58 -18.18
CA ARG A 161 29.96 -8.34 -18.27
C ARG A 161 31.25 -8.46 -19.10
N PRO A 162 32.12 -9.47 -18.91
CA PRO A 162 33.37 -9.56 -19.66
C PRO A 162 33.19 -9.85 -21.17
N TYR A 163 31.99 -10.25 -21.60
CA TYR A 163 31.69 -10.59 -22.98
C TYR A 163 30.85 -9.51 -23.70
N ILE A 164 30.52 -8.41 -23.02
CA ILE A 164 29.74 -7.32 -23.62
C ILE A 164 30.68 -6.44 -24.45
N GLN A 165 30.46 -6.42 -25.76
CA GLN A 165 31.17 -5.57 -26.72
C GLN A 165 30.18 -4.54 -27.29
N ILE A 166 30.37 -3.27 -26.96
CA ILE A 166 29.58 -2.17 -27.51
C ILE A 166 30.50 -1.36 -28.42
N PRO A 167 30.26 -1.32 -29.75
CA PRO A 167 31.06 -0.53 -30.65
C PRO A 167 30.92 0.95 -30.28
N LYS A 168 32.05 1.66 -30.24
CA LYS A 168 32.05 3.11 -30.04
C LYS A 168 31.61 3.76 -31.34
N VAL A 169 30.38 4.25 -31.38
CA VAL A 169 29.86 5.11 -32.45
C VAL A 169 30.41 6.53 -32.33
#